data_AF-A0A1R0LW20-F1
#
_entry.id   AF-A0A1R0LW20-F1
#
_cell.length_a   1.000
_cell.length_b   1.000
_cell.length_c   1.000
_cell.angle_alpha   90.00
_cell.angle_beta   90.00
_cell.angle_gamma   90.00
#
_symmetry.space_group_name_H-M   'P 1'
#
loop_
_entity.id
_entity.type
_entity.pdbx_description
1 polymer ?
#
loop_
_entity_poly.entity_id
_entity_poly.type
_entity_poly.pdbx_seq_one_letter_code
_entity_poly.pdbx_strand_id
1 'polypeptide(L)'
;MRPDTPAENVDHTAEAARLERTAGLYPEDAEALLLRAAAHLELSGDRPAATALYDRLLSTTAGLENPPLIRALKASNLWEYGHEAEARAIIEGIRTTAPRDPAPWVIVAESLEAHDELEAAAETFTEAATLLLPPADGSEAGTAAPTPSTHPLLYGRHRVRRMLGLPHDDWDTLADTLHSSPVPLDELHDPKRIWSLGSDNPAELQAEISRLQAELGTYREALSRPFPVAVLHWPAGELAELLSAYPSLTTEYPSHGTHLATIESSLRELSSSGTPNLGIVTGTVPSYEAFAASEGTTPEDVTLLPQYATTLAARGRAVAWPPQRGAGCWCGAGDVYAECHGGPED
;
A
#
# COMPACT_ATOMS: atom_id res chain seq x y z
N MET A 1 -10.11 -4.83 26.65
CA MET A 1 -11.21 -4.66 25.67
C MET A 1 -11.68 -3.23 25.74
N ARG A 2 -11.20 -2.36 24.84
CA ARG A 2 -11.63 -0.97 24.77
C ARG A 2 -12.97 -0.97 24.01
N PRO A 3 -14.05 -0.37 24.52
CA PRO A 3 -15.30 -0.34 23.79
C PRO A 3 -15.09 0.45 22.49
N ASP A 4 -15.34 -0.19 21.35
CA ASP A 4 -15.33 0.46 20.03
C ASP A 4 -16.32 1.62 20.08
N THR A 5 -15.79 2.83 20.05
CA THR A 5 -16.61 4.03 19.87
C THR A 5 -17.01 4.04 18.40
N PRO A 6 -18.31 4.12 18.06
CA PRO A 6 -18.74 4.22 16.66
C PRO A 6 -18.00 5.37 15.97
N ALA A 7 -17.54 5.16 14.74
CA ALA A 7 -16.74 6.14 13.98
C ALA A 7 -17.43 7.53 13.89
N GLU A 8 -18.76 7.58 13.97
CA GLU A 8 -19.57 8.81 13.98
C GLU A 8 -19.36 9.71 15.21
N ASN A 9 -18.69 9.24 16.28
CA ASN A 9 -18.45 10.01 17.51
C ASN A 9 -16.96 10.29 17.78
N VAL A 10 -16.09 10.12 16.79
CA VAL A 10 -14.67 10.43 16.95
C VAL A 10 -14.48 11.94 16.83
N ASP A 11 -13.97 12.58 17.88
CA ASP A 11 -13.45 13.95 17.79
C ASP A 11 -12.15 13.92 16.99
N HIS A 12 -12.27 14.10 15.68
CA HIS A 12 -11.17 14.04 14.72
C HIS A 12 -10.06 15.06 15.05
N THR A 13 -10.43 16.26 15.50
CA THR A 13 -9.46 17.29 15.90
C THR A 13 -8.68 16.85 17.13
N ALA A 14 -9.36 16.29 18.15
CA ALA A 14 -8.67 15.79 19.34
C ALA A 14 -7.78 14.57 19.05
N GLU A 15 -8.20 13.68 18.15
CA GLU A 15 -7.42 12.51 17.76
C GLU A 15 -6.18 12.90 16.93
N ALA A 16 -6.31 13.85 16.00
CA ALA A 16 -5.15 14.41 15.28
C ALA A 16 -4.10 14.97 16.25
N ALA A 17 -4.53 15.82 17.20
CA ALA A 17 -3.62 16.40 18.20
C ALA A 17 -2.99 15.33 19.11
N ARG A 18 -3.70 14.23 19.40
CA ARG A 18 -3.15 13.10 20.16
C ARG A 18 -2.07 12.38 19.36
N LEU A 19 -2.32 12.08 18.09
CA LEU A 19 -1.37 11.42 17.20
C LEU A 19 -0.11 12.26 16.99
N GLU A 20 -0.22 13.57 16.83
CA GLU A 20 0.94 14.48 16.75
C GLU A 20 1.81 14.44 18.01
N ARG A 21 1.19 14.41 19.20
CA ARG A 21 1.94 14.26 20.46
C ARG A 21 2.64 12.90 20.53
N THR A 22 1.96 11.83 20.10
CA THR A 22 2.55 10.49 20.04
C THR A 22 3.72 10.43 19.05
N ALA A 23 3.62 11.08 17.89
CA ALA A 23 4.72 11.17 16.92
C ALA A 23 5.97 11.84 17.51
N GLY A 24 5.80 12.80 18.42
CA GLY A 24 6.92 13.41 19.15
C GLY A 24 7.58 12.49 20.18
N LEU A 25 6.88 11.44 20.65
CA LEU A 25 7.41 10.46 21.60
C LEU A 25 8.07 9.26 20.91
N TYR A 26 7.63 8.93 19.69
CA TYR A 26 8.12 7.81 18.90
C TYR A 26 8.56 8.30 17.51
N PRO A 27 9.76 8.90 17.38
CA PRO A 27 10.26 9.45 16.12
C PRO A 27 10.32 8.42 14.97
N GLU A 28 10.52 7.15 15.29
CA GLU A 28 10.54 6.02 14.36
C GLU A 28 9.19 5.77 13.68
N ASP A 29 8.09 6.11 14.36
CA ASP A 29 6.71 5.95 13.86
C ASP A 29 6.12 7.30 13.39
N ALA A 30 6.92 8.36 13.39
CA ALA A 30 6.44 9.72 13.17
C ALA A 30 5.76 9.90 11.81
N GLU A 31 6.28 9.29 10.75
CA GLU A 31 5.67 9.36 9.41
C GLU A 31 4.24 8.80 9.42
N ALA A 32 4.05 7.56 9.88
CA ALA A 32 2.74 6.92 9.94
C ALA A 32 1.76 7.66 10.86
N LEU A 33 2.23 8.12 12.02
CA LEU A 33 1.41 8.85 12.98
C LEU A 33 0.97 10.22 12.46
N LEU A 34 1.85 10.95 11.79
CA LEU A 34 1.53 12.26 11.21
C LEU A 34 0.64 12.15 9.98
N LEU A 35 0.83 11.12 9.13
CA LEU A 35 -0.09 10.81 8.03
C LEU A 35 -1.50 10.54 8.53
N ARG A 36 -1.63 9.75 9.61
CA ARG A 36 -2.92 9.49 10.23
C ARG A 36 -3.52 10.76 10.86
N ALA A 37 -2.70 11.60 11.48
CA ALA A 37 -3.15 12.89 12.01
C ALA A 37 -3.69 13.80 10.89
N ALA A 38 -2.99 13.87 9.75
CA ALA A 38 -3.45 14.61 8.58
C ALA A 38 -4.80 14.09 8.07
N ALA A 39 -4.99 12.77 7.96
CA ALA A 39 -6.27 12.19 7.58
C ALA A 39 -7.41 12.56 8.55
N HIS A 40 -7.15 12.66 9.86
CA HIS A 40 -8.15 13.16 10.80
C HIS A 40 -8.47 14.65 10.58
N LEU A 41 -7.48 15.48 10.26
CA LEU A 41 -7.70 16.89 9.93
C LEU A 41 -8.48 17.08 8.62
N GLU A 42 -8.25 16.22 7.63
CA GLU A 42 -9.04 16.16 6.42
C GLU A 42 -10.51 15.85 6.70
N LEU A 43 -10.76 14.82 7.52
CA LEU A 43 -12.11 14.42 7.93
C LEU A 43 -12.81 15.47 8.79
N SER A 44 -12.08 16.28 9.57
CA SER A 44 -12.64 17.41 10.32
C SER A 44 -12.84 18.67 9.48
N GLY A 45 -12.34 18.69 8.25
CA GLY A 45 -12.39 19.83 7.33
C GLY A 45 -11.28 20.87 7.52
N ASP A 46 -10.33 20.67 8.43
CA ASP A 46 -9.16 21.53 8.60
C ASP A 46 -8.06 21.20 7.58
N ARG A 47 -8.42 21.40 6.31
CA ARG A 47 -7.56 21.13 5.13
C ARG A 47 -6.22 21.89 5.20
N PRO A 48 -6.15 23.18 5.62
CA PRO A 48 -4.87 23.86 5.76
C PRO A 48 -3.94 23.25 6.82
N ALA A 49 -4.49 22.78 7.95
CA ALA A 49 -3.68 22.10 8.96
C ALA A 49 -3.15 20.74 8.46
N ALA A 50 -3.96 19.99 7.70
CA ALA A 50 -3.50 18.76 7.03
C ALA A 50 -2.32 19.06 6.07
N THR A 51 -2.44 20.10 5.23
CA THR A 51 -1.34 20.56 4.35
C THR A 51 -0.07 20.89 5.13
N ALA A 52 -0.18 21.57 6.28
CA ALA A 52 0.97 21.90 7.11
C ALA A 52 1.68 20.65 7.66
N LEU A 53 0.96 19.57 7.96
CA LEU A 53 1.57 18.30 8.35
C LEU A 53 2.30 17.62 7.18
N TYR A 54 1.73 17.66 5.97
CA TYR A 54 2.42 17.16 4.78
C TYR A 54 3.70 17.94 4.47
N ASP A 55 3.66 19.27 4.58
CA ASP A 55 4.85 20.11 4.40
C ASP A 55 5.91 19.81 5.45
N ARG A 56 5.50 19.62 6.72
CA ARG A 56 6.41 19.21 7.79
C ARG A 56 7.09 17.89 7.48
N LEU A 57 6.34 16.87 7.06
CA LEU A 57 6.90 15.58 6.65
C LEU A 57 7.91 15.76 5.51
N LEU A 58 7.53 16.44 4.43
CA LEU A 58 8.37 16.65 3.25
C LEU A 58 9.60 17.54 3.50
N SER A 59 9.57 18.39 4.53
CA SER A 59 10.71 19.22 4.94
C SER A 59 11.73 18.49 5.81
N THR A 60 11.39 17.30 6.32
CA THR A 60 12.25 16.56 7.24
C THR A 60 13.40 15.90 6.48
N THR A 61 14.64 16.04 6.99
CA THR A 61 15.85 15.49 6.37
C THR A 61 16.08 14.00 6.66
N ALA A 62 15.29 13.41 7.54
CA ALA A 62 15.28 11.96 7.78
C ALA A 62 14.71 11.24 6.55
N GLY A 63 15.19 10.02 6.31
CA GLY A 63 14.73 9.21 5.18
C GLY A 63 13.25 8.85 5.34
N LEU A 64 12.38 9.60 4.68
CA LEU A 64 10.96 9.25 4.55
C LEU A 64 10.83 7.92 3.82
N GLU A 65 9.89 7.10 4.26
CA GLU A 65 9.60 5.79 3.65
C GLU A 65 8.99 5.99 2.27
N ASN A 66 8.04 6.92 2.12
CA ASN A 66 7.39 7.16 0.83
C ASN A 66 7.08 8.66 0.55
N PRO A 67 8.11 9.47 0.20
CA PRO A 67 7.89 10.86 -0.17
C PRO A 67 6.88 11.09 -1.32
N PRO A 68 6.85 10.27 -2.40
CA PRO A 68 5.84 10.39 -3.45
C PRO A 68 4.41 10.23 -2.95
N LEU A 69 4.15 9.31 -2.02
CA LEU A 69 2.82 9.12 -1.42
C LEU A 69 2.38 10.36 -0.64
N ILE A 70 3.27 10.92 0.17
CA ILE A 70 2.99 12.15 0.93
C ILE A 70 2.65 13.31 -0.01
N ARG A 71 3.36 13.44 -1.15
CA ARG A 71 3.05 14.45 -2.17
C ARG A 71 1.69 14.21 -2.81
N ALA A 72 1.32 12.97 -3.12
CA ALA A 72 0.03 12.63 -3.71
C ALA A 72 -1.13 12.99 -2.77
N LEU A 73 -1.00 12.63 -1.48
CA LEU A 73 -1.97 13.00 -0.44
C LEU A 73 -2.09 14.52 -0.29
N LYS A 74 -0.95 15.23 -0.24
CA LYS A 74 -0.93 16.70 -0.23
C LYS A 74 -1.67 17.30 -1.43
N ALA A 75 -1.42 16.79 -2.64
CA ALA A 75 -2.08 17.28 -3.86
C ALA A 75 -3.59 17.07 -3.81
N SER A 76 -4.04 15.88 -3.39
CA SER A 76 -5.46 15.58 -3.21
C SER A 76 -6.11 16.54 -2.20
N ASN A 77 -5.49 16.72 -1.03
CA ASN A 77 -5.98 17.64 -0.01
C ASN A 77 -6.03 19.10 -0.50
N LEU A 78 -5.04 19.58 -1.25
CA LEU A 78 -5.01 20.94 -1.80
C LEU A 78 -6.18 21.23 -2.74
N TRP A 79 -6.59 20.24 -3.52
CA TRP A 79 -7.68 20.40 -4.47
C TRP A 79 -9.01 20.67 -3.76
N GLU A 80 -9.25 19.97 -2.64
CA GLU A 80 -10.46 20.05 -1.83
C GLU A 80 -10.75 21.44 -1.23
N TYR A 81 -9.75 22.33 -1.16
CA TYR A 81 -9.94 23.70 -0.63
C TYR A 81 -9.44 24.81 -1.57
N GLY A 82 -9.39 24.55 -2.88
CA GLY A 82 -9.23 25.58 -3.91
C GLY A 82 -7.78 25.94 -4.27
N HIS A 83 -6.82 25.10 -3.93
CA HIS A 83 -5.40 25.26 -4.28
C HIS A 83 -5.01 24.42 -5.51
N GLU A 84 -5.89 24.38 -6.52
CA GLU A 84 -5.77 23.46 -7.64
C GLU A 84 -4.49 23.64 -8.47
N ALA A 85 -3.99 24.88 -8.62
CA ALA A 85 -2.78 25.14 -9.38
C ALA A 85 -1.55 24.51 -8.72
N GLU A 86 -1.47 24.53 -7.38
CA GLU A 86 -0.42 23.87 -6.63
C GLU A 86 -0.59 22.34 -6.70
N ALA A 87 -1.82 21.85 -6.56
CA ALA A 87 -2.13 20.43 -6.69
C ALA A 87 -1.69 19.87 -8.05
N ARG A 88 -2.05 20.52 -9.17
CA ARG A 88 -1.62 20.14 -10.52
C ARG A 88 -0.10 20.12 -10.68
N ALA A 89 0.60 21.11 -10.12
CA ALA A 89 2.06 21.15 -10.18
C ALA A 89 2.70 19.97 -9.42
N ILE A 90 2.13 19.58 -8.27
CA ILE A 90 2.59 18.41 -7.51
C ILE A 90 2.31 17.11 -8.28
N ILE A 91 1.12 16.96 -8.86
CA ILE A 91 0.76 15.79 -9.67
C ILE A 91 1.73 15.62 -10.83
N GLU A 92 2.02 16.69 -11.57
CA GLU A 92 2.97 16.64 -12.68
C GLU A 92 4.39 16.28 -12.21
N GLY A 93 4.80 16.79 -11.04
CA GLY A 93 6.05 16.40 -10.40
C GLY A 93 6.10 14.90 -10.08
N ILE A 94 5.03 14.33 -9.55
CA ILE A 94 4.92 12.88 -9.27
C ILE A 94 5.07 12.08 -10.55
N ARG A 95 4.32 12.43 -11.60
CA ARG A 95 4.38 11.78 -12.92
C ARG A 95 5.80 11.81 -13.49
N THR A 96 6.44 12.99 -13.46
CA THR A 96 7.82 13.17 -13.92
C THR A 96 8.82 12.30 -13.15
N THR A 97 8.65 12.14 -11.84
CA THR A 97 9.53 11.27 -11.04
C THR A 97 9.28 9.78 -11.21
N ALA A 98 8.15 9.41 -11.81
CA ALA A 98 7.75 8.04 -12.11
C ALA A 98 7.95 7.06 -10.94
N PRO A 99 7.26 7.26 -9.79
CA PRO A 99 7.44 6.41 -8.62
C PRO A 99 7.06 4.96 -8.92
N ARG A 100 7.79 4.01 -8.30
CA ARG A 100 7.58 2.56 -8.45
C ARG A 100 6.50 1.98 -7.53
N ASP A 101 5.98 2.80 -6.64
CA ASP A 101 4.83 2.47 -5.81
C ASP A 101 3.53 2.82 -6.56
N PRO A 102 2.53 1.92 -6.63
CA PRO A 102 1.22 2.24 -7.22
C PRO A 102 0.41 3.27 -6.44
N ALA A 103 0.54 3.38 -5.12
CA ALA A 103 -0.35 4.20 -4.29
C ALA A 103 -0.34 5.70 -4.63
N PRO A 104 0.82 6.36 -4.86
CA PRO A 104 0.86 7.74 -5.35
C PRO A 104 0.06 7.95 -6.63
N TRP A 105 0.19 7.03 -7.60
CA TRP A 105 -0.51 7.09 -8.88
C TRP A 105 -2.03 6.97 -8.73
N VAL A 106 -2.50 6.05 -7.89
CA VAL A 106 -3.93 5.87 -7.62
C VAL A 106 -4.50 7.16 -7.02
N ILE A 107 -3.87 7.71 -5.99
CA ILE A 107 -4.35 8.92 -5.31
C ILE A 107 -4.43 10.11 -6.28
N VAL A 108 -3.41 10.34 -7.11
CA VAL A 108 -3.45 11.47 -8.05
C VAL A 108 -4.50 11.26 -9.15
N ALA A 109 -4.66 10.04 -9.66
CA ALA A 109 -5.62 9.77 -10.72
C ALA A 109 -7.07 9.82 -10.22
N GLU A 110 -7.33 9.31 -9.02
CA GLU A 110 -8.65 9.43 -8.37
C GLU A 110 -8.97 10.87 -7.97
N SER A 111 -7.96 11.66 -7.57
CA SER A 111 -8.14 13.09 -7.33
C SER A 111 -8.51 13.84 -8.60
N LEU A 112 -7.87 13.54 -9.74
CA LEU A 112 -8.25 14.09 -11.05
C LEU A 112 -9.68 13.66 -11.44
N GLU A 113 -10.01 12.38 -11.29
CA GLU A 113 -11.35 11.85 -11.57
C GLU A 113 -12.44 12.57 -10.75
N ALA A 114 -12.23 12.71 -9.44
CA ALA A 114 -13.18 13.37 -8.53
C ALA A 114 -13.45 14.84 -8.87
N HIS A 115 -12.52 15.47 -9.61
CA HIS A 115 -12.60 16.86 -10.02
C HIS A 115 -12.88 17.03 -11.53
N ASP A 116 -13.47 16.01 -12.16
CA ASP A 116 -13.94 16.02 -13.57
C ASP A 116 -12.82 16.17 -14.62
N GLU A 117 -11.57 15.85 -14.25
CA GLU A 117 -10.42 15.84 -15.15
C GLU A 117 -10.20 14.42 -15.73
N LEU A 118 -11.24 13.86 -16.37
CA LEU A 118 -11.31 12.45 -16.75
C LEU A 118 -10.22 12.03 -17.74
N GLU A 119 -9.90 12.87 -18.72
CA GLU A 119 -8.82 12.58 -19.68
C GLU A 119 -7.46 12.50 -18.97
N ALA A 120 -7.17 13.45 -18.08
CA ALA A 120 -5.93 13.46 -17.31
C ALA A 120 -5.85 12.26 -16.34
N ALA A 121 -6.97 11.88 -15.73
CA ALA A 121 -7.06 10.68 -14.90
C ALA A 121 -6.77 9.41 -15.72
N ALA A 122 -7.36 9.27 -16.92
CA ALA A 122 -7.15 8.12 -17.80
C ALA A 122 -5.70 8.00 -18.28
N GLU A 123 -5.07 9.14 -18.63
CA GLU A 123 -3.66 9.21 -18.98
C GLU A 123 -2.77 8.78 -17.80
N THR A 124 -3.05 9.31 -16.61
CA THR A 124 -2.28 9.01 -15.40
C THR A 124 -2.37 7.53 -15.01
N PHE A 125 -3.57 6.95 -15.04
CA PHE A 125 -3.75 5.51 -14.81
C PHE A 125 -3.02 4.67 -15.86
N THR A 126 -3.07 5.07 -17.14
CA THR A 126 -2.42 4.34 -18.24
C THR A 126 -0.89 4.41 -18.14
N GLU A 127 -0.35 5.55 -17.74
CA GLU A 127 1.08 5.74 -17.50
C GLU A 127 1.57 4.86 -16.34
N ALA A 128 0.85 4.88 -15.21
CA ALA A 128 1.14 4.03 -14.06
C ALA A 128 1.07 2.54 -14.39
N ALA A 129 0.01 2.14 -15.12
CA ALA A 129 -0.17 0.81 -15.67
C ALA A 129 1.08 0.37 -16.47
N THR A 130 1.44 1.16 -17.49
CA THR A 130 2.60 0.87 -18.36
C THR A 130 3.91 0.77 -17.57
N LEU A 131 4.05 1.56 -16.51
CA LEU A 131 5.27 1.61 -15.70
C LEU A 131 5.41 0.40 -14.75
N LEU A 132 4.30 -0.07 -14.17
CA LEU A 132 4.31 -0.95 -12.99
C LEU A 132 3.84 -2.37 -13.26
N LEU A 133 3.05 -2.58 -14.31
CA LEU A 133 2.41 -3.86 -14.63
C LEU A 133 3.10 -4.53 -15.82
N PRO A 134 3.03 -5.87 -15.94
CA PRO A 134 3.54 -6.58 -17.10
C PRO A 134 2.76 -6.17 -18.38
N PRO A 135 3.32 -6.41 -19.58
CA PRO A 135 2.61 -6.14 -20.83
C PRO A 135 1.25 -6.83 -20.85
N ALA A 136 0.20 -6.08 -21.20
CA ALA A 136 -1.17 -6.59 -21.15
C ALA A 136 -1.49 -7.69 -22.16
N ASP A 137 -0.71 -7.79 -23.23
CA ASP A 137 -0.83 -8.86 -24.23
C ASP A 137 -0.24 -10.20 -23.75
N GLY A 138 0.35 -10.23 -22.56
CA GLY A 138 0.99 -11.42 -21.99
C GLY A 138 2.23 -11.88 -22.77
N SER A 139 2.80 -11.02 -23.62
CA SER A 139 3.89 -11.38 -24.54
C SER A 139 5.24 -11.62 -23.86
N GLU A 140 5.43 -11.16 -22.62
CA GLU A 140 6.62 -11.44 -21.83
C GLU A 140 6.46 -12.74 -21.01
N ALA A 141 7.03 -13.83 -21.55
CA ALA A 141 7.10 -15.12 -20.87
C ALA A 141 8.01 -15.04 -19.62
N GLY A 142 7.49 -15.42 -18.45
CA GLY A 142 8.24 -15.46 -17.18
C GLY A 142 7.99 -14.27 -16.23
N THR A 143 7.15 -13.30 -16.63
CA THR A 143 6.81 -12.17 -15.76
C THR A 143 5.78 -12.56 -14.70
N ALA A 144 6.01 -12.16 -13.45
CA ALA A 144 5.07 -12.39 -12.35
C ALA A 144 3.71 -11.73 -12.64
N ALA A 145 2.63 -12.39 -12.22
CA ALA A 145 1.28 -11.85 -12.32
C ALA A 145 1.14 -10.51 -11.58
N PRO A 146 0.19 -9.63 -11.99
CA PRO A 146 -0.14 -8.41 -11.26
C PRO A 146 -0.28 -8.67 -9.75
N THR A 147 0.39 -7.86 -8.94
CA THR A 147 0.26 -7.97 -7.49
C THR A 147 -1.06 -7.32 -7.03
N PRO A 148 -1.69 -7.78 -5.93
CA PRO A 148 -2.92 -7.19 -5.41
C PRO A 148 -2.84 -5.68 -5.09
N SER A 149 -1.64 -5.13 -4.91
CA SER A 149 -1.39 -3.69 -4.71
C SER A 149 -1.54 -2.86 -5.99
N THR A 150 -1.44 -3.48 -7.16
CA THR A 150 -1.58 -2.82 -8.48
C THR A 150 -2.99 -2.91 -9.06
N HIS A 151 -3.85 -3.78 -8.52
CA HIS A 151 -5.25 -3.91 -8.98
C HIS A 151 -6.03 -2.59 -8.97
N PRO A 152 -5.88 -1.68 -7.98
CA PRO A 152 -6.57 -0.39 -8.02
C PRO A 152 -6.25 0.47 -9.25
N LEU A 153 -5.06 0.33 -9.84
CA LEU A 153 -4.72 1.02 -11.09
C LEU A 153 -5.58 0.52 -12.25
N LEU A 154 -5.77 -0.80 -12.34
CA LEU A 154 -6.61 -1.43 -13.37
C LEU A 154 -8.08 -1.05 -13.20
N TYR A 155 -8.59 -1.10 -11.96
CA TYR A 155 -9.99 -0.79 -11.68
C TYR A 155 -10.31 0.70 -11.89
N GLY A 156 -9.44 1.60 -11.41
CA GLY A 156 -9.58 3.03 -11.66
C GLY A 156 -9.49 3.37 -13.14
N ARG A 157 -8.55 2.75 -13.87
CA ARG A 157 -8.45 2.90 -15.33
C ARG A 157 -9.73 2.47 -16.04
N HIS A 158 -10.24 1.27 -15.74
CA HIS A 158 -11.48 0.76 -16.30
C HIS A 158 -12.63 1.75 -16.03
N ARG A 159 -12.75 2.26 -14.81
CA ARG A 159 -13.80 3.20 -14.41
C ARG A 159 -13.77 4.48 -15.23
N VAL A 160 -12.61 5.16 -15.29
CA VAL A 160 -12.47 6.43 -16.02
C VAL A 160 -12.66 6.23 -17.52
N ARG A 161 -12.15 5.14 -18.10
CA ARG A 161 -12.35 4.83 -19.54
C ARG A 161 -13.81 4.60 -19.89
N ARG A 162 -14.57 3.94 -18.99
CA ARG A 162 -16.02 3.77 -19.14
C ARG A 162 -16.76 5.11 -19.12
N MET A 163 -16.38 6.02 -18.21
CA MET A 163 -16.92 7.38 -18.18
C MET A 163 -16.64 8.16 -19.46
N LEU A 164 -15.45 7.97 -20.06
CA LEU A 164 -15.07 8.56 -21.35
C LEU A 164 -15.70 7.86 -22.57
N GLY A 165 -16.41 6.74 -22.38
CA GLY A 165 -17.02 5.96 -23.47
C GLY A 165 -16.02 5.26 -24.39
N LEU A 166 -14.80 4.98 -23.90
CA LEU A 166 -13.76 4.27 -24.65
C LEU A 166 -14.06 2.77 -24.71
N PRO A 167 -13.68 2.07 -25.80
CA PRO A 167 -13.80 0.62 -25.88
C PRO A 167 -12.82 -0.07 -24.93
N HIS A 168 -13.18 -1.28 -24.49
CA HIS A 168 -12.28 -2.12 -23.69
C HIS A 168 -11.03 -2.49 -24.49
N ASP A 169 -9.89 -2.47 -23.81
CA ASP A 169 -8.65 -3.05 -24.30
C ASP A 169 -8.16 -4.21 -23.40
N ASP A 170 -6.94 -4.68 -23.66
CA ASP A 170 -6.37 -5.84 -22.98
C ASP A 170 -6.24 -5.61 -21.46
N TRP A 171 -5.99 -4.36 -21.03
CA TRP A 171 -5.91 -4.02 -19.61
C TRP A 171 -7.29 -4.03 -18.95
N ASP A 172 -8.33 -3.60 -19.67
CA ASP A 172 -9.71 -3.66 -19.16
C ASP A 172 -10.15 -5.13 -19.02
N THR A 173 -9.77 -5.98 -19.98
CA THR A 173 -10.01 -7.44 -19.91
C THR A 173 -9.26 -8.10 -18.74
N LEU A 174 -8.02 -7.67 -18.50
CA LEU A 174 -7.23 -8.11 -17.35
C LEU A 174 -7.89 -7.68 -16.02
N ALA A 175 -8.41 -6.46 -15.95
CA ALA A 175 -9.14 -5.95 -14.79
C ALA A 175 -10.35 -6.84 -14.47
N ASP A 176 -11.16 -7.18 -15.48
CA ASP A 176 -12.31 -8.08 -15.33
C ASP A 176 -11.91 -9.46 -14.82
N THR A 177 -10.76 -9.99 -15.25
CA THR A 177 -10.26 -11.30 -14.83
C THR A 177 -9.80 -11.31 -13.38
N LEU A 178 -9.20 -10.21 -12.91
CA LEU A 178 -8.68 -10.09 -11.53
C LEU A 178 -9.77 -9.73 -10.51
N HIS A 179 -10.89 -9.18 -10.97
CA HIS A 179 -12.00 -8.78 -10.12
C HIS A 179 -12.80 -9.99 -9.63
N SER A 180 -12.84 -10.19 -8.31
CA SER A 180 -13.46 -11.36 -7.68
C SER A 180 -14.86 -11.11 -7.13
N SER A 181 -15.37 -9.87 -7.22
CA SER A 181 -16.71 -9.52 -6.71
C SER A 181 -17.81 -10.17 -7.54
N PRO A 182 -18.96 -10.52 -6.94
CA PRO A 182 -20.10 -11.06 -7.68
C PRO A 182 -20.72 -10.08 -8.71
N VAL A 183 -20.42 -8.78 -8.62
CA VAL A 183 -20.88 -7.77 -9.58
C VAL A 183 -19.74 -7.40 -10.54
N PRO A 184 -19.91 -7.56 -11.87
CA PRO A 184 -18.89 -7.21 -12.86
C PRO A 184 -18.49 -5.74 -12.84
N LEU A 185 -17.24 -5.43 -13.23
CA LEU A 185 -16.75 -4.05 -13.30
C LEU A 185 -17.57 -3.19 -14.26
N ASP A 186 -18.03 -3.76 -15.38
CA ASP A 186 -18.91 -3.08 -16.34
C ASP A 186 -20.20 -2.52 -15.73
N GLU A 187 -20.77 -3.24 -14.76
CA GLU A 187 -21.98 -2.83 -14.05
C GLU A 187 -21.64 -1.85 -12.92
N LEU A 188 -20.55 -2.07 -12.19
CA LEU A 188 -20.10 -1.15 -11.14
C LEU A 188 -19.72 0.23 -11.69
N HIS A 189 -19.07 0.24 -12.85
CA HIS A 189 -18.56 1.43 -13.53
C HIS A 189 -19.49 1.96 -14.62
N ASP A 190 -20.78 1.58 -14.63
CA ASP A 190 -21.75 2.14 -15.59
C ASP A 190 -22.02 3.63 -15.25
N PRO A 191 -21.65 4.59 -16.13
CA PRO A 191 -21.88 6.01 -15.87
C PRO A 191 -23.37 6.37 -15.77
N LYS A 192 -24.27 5.53 -16.28
CA LYS A 192 -25.73 5.75 -16.18
C LYS A 192 -26.30 5.38 -14.80
N ARG A 193 -25.51 4.75 -13.92
CA ARG A 193 -25.91 4.32 -12.57
C ARG A 193 -26.32 5.49 -11.67
N ILE A 194 -25.74 6.68 -11.84
CA ILE A 194 -26.12 7.87 -11.04
C ILE A 194 -27.63 8.15 -11.15
N TRP A 195 -28.28 7.76 -12.25
CA TRP A 195 -29.72 7.94 -12.46
C TRP A 195 -30.61 6.91 -11.75
N SER A 196 -30.10 5.76 -11.28
CA SER A 196 -30.92 4.76 -10.57
C SER A 196 -31.21 5.09 -9.10
N LEU A 197 -30.41 5.94 -8.46
CA LEU A 197 -30.64 6.40 -7.08
C LEU A 197 -31.86 7.32 -6.93
N GLY A 198 -32.40 7.84 -8.04
CA GLY A 198 -33.64 8.62 -8.09
C GLY A 198 -34.88 7.82 -8.52
N SER A 199 -34.77 6.49 -8.66
CA SER A 199 -35.87 5.64 -9.13
C SER A 199 -36.79 5.21 -7.99
N ASP A 200 -38.10 5.31 -8.19
CA ASP A 200 -39.13 4.78 -7.28
C ASP A 200 -39.40 3.28 -7.49
N ASN A 201 -38.68 2.61 -8.41
CA ASN A 201 -38.88 1.20 -8.72
C ASN A 201 -38.19 0.29 -7.67
N PRO A 202 -38.94 -0.54 -6.92
CA PRO A 202 -38.35 -1.39 -5.88
C PRO A 202 -37.31 -2.40 -6.38
N ALA A 203 -37.44 -2.87 -7.62
CA ALA A 203 -36.48 -3.82 -8.20
C ALA A 203 -35.14 -3.14 -8.51
N GLU A 204 -35.17 -1.88 -8.98
CA GLU A 204 -33.96 -1.09 -9.26
C GLU A 204 -33.26 -0.71 -7.95
N LEU A 205 -34.03 -0.32 -6.92
CA LEU A 205 -33.49 -0.05 -5.59
C LEU A 205 -32.85 -1.30 -4.95
N GLN A 206 -33.47 -2.48 -5.07
CA GLN A 206 -32.91 -3.72 -4.54
C GLN A 206 -31.61 -4.13 -5.27
N ALA A 207 -31.54 -3.94 -6.58
CA ALA A 207 -30.31 -4.16 -7.34
C ALA A 207 -29.20 -3.21 -6.89
N GLU A 208 -29.53 -1.93 -6.69
CA GLU A 208 -28.57 -0.93 -6.21
C GLU A 208 -28.06 -1.22 -4.78
N ILE A 209 -28.93 -1.67 -3.87
CA ILE A 209 -28.53 -2.11 -2.53
C ILE A 209 -27.54 -3.28 -2.61
N SER A 210 -27.81 -4.29 -3.45
CA SER A 210 -26.91 -5.43 -3.62
C SER A 210 -25.54 -5.01 -4.16
N ARG A 211 -25.48 -4.02 -5.07
CA ARG A 211 -24.22 -3.46 -5.57
C ARG A 211 -23.46 -2.68 -4.50
N LEU A 212 -24.14 -1.78 -3.78
CA LEU A 212 -23.52 -1.03 -2.69
C LEU A 212 -22.96 -1.98 -1.62
N GLN A 213 -23.67 -3.07 -1.32
CA GLN A 213 -23.16 -4.13 -0.44
C GLN A 213 -21.93 -4.84 -1.01
N ALA A 214 -21.88 -5.07 -2.32
CA ALA A 214 -20.70 -5.64 -2.98
C ALA A 214 -19.50 -4.68 -2.97
N GLU A 215 -19.70 -3.40 -3.25
CA GLU A 215 -18.67 -2.34 -3.16
C GLU A 215 -18.17 -2.16 -1.72
N LEU A 216 -19.08 -2.17 -0.75
CA LEU A 216 -18.71 -2.16 0.67
C LEU A 216 -17.99 -3.46 1.06
N GLY A 217 -18.35 -4.59 0.47
CA GLY A 217 -17.68 -5.88 0.67
C GLY A 217 -16.23 -5.85 0.18
N THR A 218 -16.00 -5.41 -1.06
CA THR A 218 -14.65 -5.29 -1.62
C THR A 218 -13.81 -4.26 -0.88
N TYR A 219 -14.40 -3.12 -0.51
CA TYR A 219 -13.71 -2.10 0.29
C TYR A 219 -13.34 -2.61 1.69
N ARG A 220 -14.28 -3.31 2.36
CA ARG A 220 -14.02 -3.91 3.67
C ARG A 220 -12.98 -5.00 3.59
N GLU A 221 -13.01 -5.85 2.57
CA GLU A 221 -11.98 -6.87 2.35
C GLU A 221 -10.61 -6.22 2.11
N ALA A 222 -10.55 -5.12 1.34
CA ALA A 222 -9.31 -4.36 1.14
C ALA A 222 -8.77 -3.74 2.45
N LEU A 223 -9.66 -3.22 3.31
CA LEU A 223 -9.29 -2.67 4.62
C LEU A 223 -8.99 -3.75 5.68
N SER A 224 -9.66 -4.89 5.60
CA SER A 224 -9.52 -6.01 6.53
C SER A 224 -8.53 -7.06 6.03
N ARG A 225 -7.71 -6.73 5.02
CA ARG A 225 -6.65 -7.62 4.54
C ARG A 225 -5.83 -8.04 5.75
N PRO A 226 -5.68 -9.35 6.02
CA PRO A 226 -4.76 -9.79 7.04
C PRO A 226 -3.41 -9.15 6.74
N PHE A 227 -2.69 -8.71 7.78
CA PHE A 227 -1.31 -8.29 7.61
C PHE A 227 -0.57 -9.33 6.78
N PRO A 228 0.31 -8.90 5.87
CA PRO A 228 0.96 -9.82 4.97
C PRO A 228 1.62 -10.94 5.77
N VAL A 229 1.56 -12.17 5.25
CA VAL A 229 2.36 -13.25 5.81
C VAL A 229 3.81 -12.86 5.56
N ALA A 230 4.46 -12.36 6.61
CA ALA A 230 5.72 -11.68 6.51
C ALA A 230 6.87 -12.56 7.00
N VAL A 231 7.96 -12.56 6.25
CA VAL A 231 9.20 -13.22 6.63
C VAL A 231 10.19 -12.18 7.18
N LEU A 232 10.88 -12.53 8.26
CA LEU A 232 11.85 -11.64 8.93
C LEU A 232 13.16 -11.58 8.14
N HIS A 233 13.53 -10.38 7.74
CA HIS A 233 14.82 -10.05 7.13
C HIS A 233 15.73 -9.36 8.16
N TRP A 234 16.99 -9.77 8.18
CA TRP A 234 18.04 -9.18 9.01
C TRP A 234 19.12 -8.61 8.08
N PRO A 235 19.32 -7.28 8.07
CA PRO A 235 20.44 -6.68 7.35
C PRO A 235 21.77 -7.25 7.85
N ALA A 236 22.80 -7.31 6.99
CA ALA A 236 24.07 -7.94 7.32
C ALA A 236 24.71 -7.43 8.63
N GLY A 237 24.65 -6.11 8.88
CA GLY A 237 25.15 -5.50 10.12
C GLY A 237 24.36 -5.95 11.35
N GLU A 238 23.03 -5.89 11.27
CA GLU A 238 22.11 -6.30 12.34
C GLU A 238 22.22 -7.80 12.63
N LEU A 239 22.36 -8.64 11.60
CA LEU A 239 22.55 -10.08 11.79
C LEU A 239 23.87 -10.40 12.51
N ALA A 240 24.95 -9.71 12.13
CA ALA A 240 26.25 -9.88 12.78
C ALA A 240 26.20 -9.44 14.25
N GLU A 241 25.52 -8.32 14.54
CA GLU A 241 25.30 -7.85 15.90
C GLU A 241 24.45 -8.83 16.72
N LEU A 242 23.33 -9.31 16.15
CA LEU A 242 22.44 -10.29 16.78
C LEU A 242 23.18 -11.56 17.18
N LEU A 243 23.99 -12.12 16.27
CA LEU A 243 24.75 -13.35 16.53
C LEU A 243 25.92 -13.14 17.49
N SER A 244 26.46 -11.92 17.57
CA SER A 244 27.46 -11.57 18.57
C SER A 244 26.86 -11.46 19.97
N ALA A 245 25.66 -10.90 20.10
CA ALA A 245 24.96 -10.74 21.37
C ALA A 245 24.30 -12.05 21.86
N TYR A 246 23.78 -12.85 20.91
CA TYR A 246 23.02 -14.08 21.18
C TYR A 246 23.54 -15.27 20.35
N PRO A 247 24.69 -15.86 20.72
CA PRO A 247 25.34 -16.91 19.92
C PRO A 247 24.48 -18.16 19.69
N SER A 248 23.50 -18.44 20.54
CA SER A 248 22.55 -19.55 20.41
C SER A 248 21.76 -19.50 19.09
N LEU A 249 21.52 -18.29 18.56
CA LEU A 249 20.79 -18.07 17.31
C LEU A 249 21.59 -18.43 16.05
N THR A 250 22.88 -18.75 16.16
CA THR A 250 23.72 -19.19 15.02
C THR A 250 23.19 -20.46 14.36
N THR A 251 22.46 -21.30 15.10
CA THR A 251 21.82 -22.50 14.55
C THR A 251 20.69 -22.13 13.58
N GLU A 252 19.95 -21.07 13.89
CA GLU A 252 18.84 -20.56 13.07
C GLU A 252 19.36 -19.73 11.89
N TYR A 253 20.44 -18.96 12.10
CA TYR A 253 21.07 -18.14 11.08
C TYR A 253 22.54 -18.54 10.85
N PRO A 254 22.82 -19.61 10.09
CA PRO A 254 24.19 -20.07 9.85
C PRO A 254 25.06 -19.06 9.10
N SER A 255 24.47 -18.30 8.17
CA SER A 255 25.12 -17.22 7.45
C SER A 255 24.10 -16.25 6.86
N HIS A 256 24.52 -15.01 6.58
CA HIS A 256 23.66 -14.01 5.91
C HIS A 256 23.20 -14.49 4.52
N GLY A 257 24.09 -15.12 3.74
CA GLY A 257 23.71 -15.64 2.42
C GLY A 257 22.67 -16.76 2.49
N THR A 258 22.82 -17.66 3.46
CA THR A 258 21.82 -18.71 3.71
C THR A 258 20.49 -18.11 4.15
N HIS A 259 20.51 -17.11 5.04
CA HIS A 259 19.31 -16.40 5.49
C HIS A 259 18.53 -15.82 4.30
N LEU A 260 19.20 -15.08 3.40
CA LEU A 260 18.55 -14.52 2.22
C LEU A 260 17.96 -15.58 1.29
N ALA A 261 18.71 -16.66 1.02
CA ALA A 261 18.24 -17.76 0.18
C ALA A 261 17.01 -18.47 0.78
N THR A 262 17.00 -18.67 2.10
CA THR A 262 15.87 -19.25 2.83
C THR A 262 14.63 -18.36 2.73
N ILE A 263 14.76 -17.03 2.89
CA ILE A 263 13.65 -16.08 2.73
C ILE A 263 13.02 -16.20 1.33
N GLU A 264 13.84 -16.11 0.27
CA GLU A 264 13.32 -16.16 -1.11
C GLU A 264 12.63 -17.50 -1.40
N SER A 265 13.25 -18.61 -1.00
CA SER A 265 12.70 -19.95 -1.20
C SER A 265 11.35 -20.13 -0.48
N SER A 266 11.26 -19.70 0.79
CA SER A 266 10.01 -19.75 1.56
C SER A 266 8.91 -18.88 0.95
N LEU A 267 9.24 -17.68 0.46
CA LEU A 267 8.26 -16.80 -0.19
C LEU A 267 7.75 -17.36 -1.52
N ARG A 268 8.64 -17.96 -2.33
CA ARG A 268 8.25 -18.68 -3.56
C ARG A 268 7.35 -19.87 -3.26
N GLU A 269 7.69 -20.66 -2.24
CA GLU A 269 6.87 -21.80 -1.81
C GLU A 269 5.47 -21.34 -1.36
N LEU A 270 5.39 -20.33 -0.49
CA LEU A 270 4.12 -19.75 -0.05
C LEU A 270 3.31 -19.21 -1.23
N SER A 271 3.94 -18.51 -2.17
CA SER A 271 3.26 -17.96 -3.35
C SER A 271 2.73 -19.06 -4.27
N SER A 272 3.53 -20.10 -4.53
CA SER A 272 3.13 -21.23 -5.39
C SER A 272 2.02 -22.09 -4.77
N SER A 273 1.94 -22.14 -3.44
CA SER A 273 0.82 -22.76 -2.71
C SER A 273 -0.47 -21.92 -2.73
N GLY A 274 -0.42 -20.72 -3.32
CA GLY A 274 -1.57 -19.82 -3.44
C GLY A 274 -1.78 -18.92 -2.22
N THR A 275 -0.79 -18.77 -1.33
CA THR A 275 -0.88 -17.82 -0.22
C THR A 275 -0.81 -16.38 -0.76
N PRO A 276 -1.87 -15.57 -0.64
CA PRO A 276 -1.86 -14.20 -1.10
C PRO A 276 -1.17 -13.28 -0.08
N ASN A 277 -0.86 -12.04 -0.49
CA ASN A 277 -0.37 -10.97 0.38
C ASN A 277 0.88 -11.35 1.19
N LEU A 278 1.97 -11.67 0.48
CA LEU A 278 3.26 -11.97 1.11
C LEU A 278 4.08 -10.70 1.32
N GLY A 279 4.92 -10.70 2.35
CA GLY A 279 5.78 -9.55 2.62
C GLY A 279 7.07 -9.90 3.34
N ILE A 280 7.90 -8.88 3.50
CA ILE A 280 9.18 -8.95 4.20
C ILE A 280 9.22 -7.83 5.22
N VAL A 281 9.57 -8.15 6.46
CA VAL A 281 9.78 -7.17 7.54
C VAL A 281 11.24 -7.14 7.90
N THR A 282 11.82 -5.94 8.00
CA THR A 282 13.23 -5.78 8.37
C THR A 282 13.33 -5.54 9.87
N GLY A 283 14.07 -6.42 10.57
CA GLY A 283 14.35 -6.30 11.99
C GLY A 283 15.64 -5.54 12.28
N THR A 284 15.68 -4.85 13.42
CA THR A 284 16.91 -4.35 14.06
C THR A 284 17.07 -4.97 15.44
N VAL A 285 18.31 -5.14 15.91
CA VAL A 285 18.63 -5.73 17.22
C VAL A 285 17.98 -4.93 18.34
N PRO A 286 18.09 -3.57 18.39
CA PRO A 286 17.45 -2.80 19.46
C PRO A 286 15.93 -2.97 19.49
N SER A 287 15.27 -3.03 18.33
CA SER A 287 13.81 -3.23 18.25
C SER A 287 13.41 -4.64 18.70
N TYR A 288 14.20 -5.66 18.36
CA TYR A 288 13.96 -7.03 18.78
C TYR A 288 14.19 -7.22 20.29
N GLU A 289 15.25 -6.63 20.85
CA GLU A 289 15.51 -6.63 22.29
C GLU A 289 14.38 -5.95 23.07
N ALA A 290 13.91 -4.80 22.59
CA ALA A 290 12.77 -4.09 23.18
C ALA A 290 11.49 -4.94 23.11
N PHE A 291 11.27 -5.66 22.00
CA PHE A 291 10.14 -6.58 21.86
C PHE A 291 10.23 -7.75 22.85
N ALA A 292 11.37 -8.43 22.93
CA ALA A 292 11.59 -9.52 23.88
C ALA A 292 11.40 -9.08 25.34
N ALA A 293 11.91 -7.89 25.70
CA ALA A 293 11.70 -7.30 27.01
C ALA A 293 10.21 -7.03 27.29
N SER A 294 9.45 -6.58 26.30
CA SER A 294 8.01 -6.34 26.43
C SER A 294 7.19 -7.61 26.61
N GLU A 295 7.64 -8.72 26.00
CA GLU A 295 7.07 -10.06 26.16
C GLU A 295 7.58 -10.79 27.42
N GLY A 296 8.46 -10.15 28.20
CA GLY A 296 8.99 -10.70 29.45
C GLY A 296 9.90 -11.93 29.26
N THR A 297 10.55 -12.03 28.10
CA THR A 297 11.35 -13.18 27.67
C THR A 297 12.73 -12.75 27.17
N THR A 298 13.57 -13.72 26.80
CA THR A 298 14.94 -13.50 26.30
C THR A 298 14.96 -13.45 24.77
N PRO A 299 15.78 -12.58 24.16
CA PRO A 299 16.05 -12.60 22.71
C PRO A 299 16.66 -13.92 22.19
N GLU A 300 17.14 -14.80 23.06
CA GLU A 300 17.67 -16.12 22.67
C GLU A 300 16.57 -17.15 22.33
N ASP A 301 15.32 -16.88 22.68
CA ASP A 301 14.21 -17.79 22.40
C ASP A 301 13.75 -17.65 20.94
N VAL A 302 14.09 -18.66 20.14
CA VAL A 302 13.79 -18.75 18.70
C VAL A 302 12.30 -18.64 18.38
N THR A 303 11.41 -18.96 19.33
CA THR A 303 9.96 -18.86 19.12
C THR A 303 9.47 -17.41 19.03
N LEU A 304 10.28 -16.43 19.45
CA LEU A 304 9.97 -15.01 19.32
C LEU A 304 10.19 -14.45 17.93
N LEU A 305 11.10 -15.02 17.12
CA LEU A 305 11.42 -14.49 15.79
C LEU A 305 10.16 -14.37 14.90
N PRO A 306 9.30 -15.41 14.75
CA PRO A 306 8.06 -15.27 13.97
C PRO A 306 7.02 -14.35 14.64
N GLN A 307 6.98 -14.26 15.97
CA GLN A 307 6.07 -13.35 16.69
C GLN A 307 6.47 -11.88 16.50
N TYR A 308 7.77 -11.61 16.50
CA TYR A 308 8.35 -10.32 16.19
C TYR A 308 8.06 -9.92 14.74
N ALA A 309 8.26 -10.85 13.80
CA ALA A 309 7.91 -10.63 12.39
C ALA A 309 6.42 -10.28 12.22
N THR A 310 5.54 -11.02 12.90
CA THR A 310 4.09 -10.77 12.90
C THR A 310 3.75 -9.40 13.48
N THR A 311 4.45 -8.99 14.55
CA THR A 311 4.24 -7.69 15.20
C THR A 311 4.70 -6.54 14.30
N LEU A 312 5.83 -6.68 13.61
CA LEU A 312 6.30 -5.71 12.62
C LEU A 312 5.32 -5.61 11.44
N ALA A 313 4.81 -6.74 10.95
CA ALA A 313 3.79 -6.76 9.90
C ALA A 313 2.50 -6.09 10.38
N ALA A 314 2.06 -6.35 11.62
CA ALA A 314 0.90 -5.73 12.25
C ALA A 314 1.05 -4.21 12.45
N ARG A 315 2.28 -3.72 12.53
CA ARG A 315 2.60 -2.28 12.57
C ARG A 315 2.75 -1.67 11.17
N GLY A 316 2.48 -2.43 10.10
CA GLY A 316 2.58 -1.94 8.73
C GLY A 316 4.01 -1.83 8.20
N ARG A 317 5.00 -2.46 8.85
CA ARG A 317 6.42 -2.41 8.46
C ARG A 317 6.80 -3.41 7.36
N ALA A 318 5.83 -4.15 6.84
CA ALA A 318 6.07 -5.16 5.83
C ALA A 318 6.10 -4.54 4.43
N VAL A 319 7.16 -4.83 3.69
CA VAL A 319 7.28 -4.52 2.26
C VAL A 319 6.71 -5.68 1.46
N ALA A 320 5.93 -5.37 0.42
CA ALA A 320 5.31 -6.40 -0.41
C ALA A 320 6.35 -7.26 -1.13
N TRP A 321 6.08 -8.57 -1.22
CA TRP A 321 6.85 -9.50 -2.05
C TRP A 321 5.91 -10.20 -3.06
N PRO A 322 6.34 -10.39 -4.32
CA PRO A 322 7.60 -9.89 -4.89
C PRO A 322 7.60 -8.35 -4.98
N PRO A 323 8.78 -7.71 -4.90
CA PRO A 323 8.91 -6.28 -5.16
C PRO A 323 8.32 -5.89 -6.53
N GLN A 324 7.86 -4.63 -6.67
CA GLN A 324 7.30 -4.16 -7.94
C GLN A 324 8.33 -4.24 -9.08
N ARG A 325 7.85 -4.28 -10.33
CA ARG A 325 8.73 -4.30 -11.51
C ARG A 325 9.70 -3.10 -11.50
N GLY A 326 10.99 -3.40 -11.64
CA GLY A 326 12.05 -2.39 -11.61
C GLY A 326 12.37 -1.83 -10.23
N ALA A 327 11.73 -2.32 -9.16
CA ALA A 327 12.11 -1.98 -7.80
C ALA A 327 13.41 -2.69 -7.40
N GLY A 328 14.15 -2.08 -6.47
CA GLY A 328 15.33 -2.67 -5.87
C GLY A 328 15.02 -3.98 -5.15
N CYS A 329 16.01 -4.86 -5.08
CA CYS A 329 15.88 -6.13 -4.36
C CYS A 329 15.71 -5.88 -2.86
N TRP A 330 14.83 -6.65 -2.24
CA TRP A 330 14.51 -6.58 -0.81
C TRP A 330 15.71 -6.88 0.11
N CYS A 331 16.77 -7.52 -0.41
CA CYS A 331 17.97 -7.90 0.33
C CYS A 331 18.93 -6.74 0.63
N GLY A 332 18.68 -5.55 0.07
CA GLY A 332 19.51 -4.36 0.30
C GLY A 332 20.82 -4.30 -0.49
N ALA A 333 21.04 -5.20 -1.47
CA ALA A 333 22.24 -5.21 -2.31
C ALA A 333 22.31 -4.03 -3.31
N GLY A 334 21.19 -3.35 -3.57
CA GLY A 334 21.10 -2.21 -4.48
C GLY A 334 20.76 -2.58 -5.93
N ASP A 335 20.88 -3.85 -6.31
CA ASP A 335 20.46 -4.36 -7.62
C ASP A 335 18.93 -4.46 -7.73
N VAL A 336 18.40 -4.48 -8.96
CA VAL A 336 16.97 -4.68 -9.22
C VAL A 336 16.57 -6.10 -8.85
N TYR A 337 15.36 -6.30 -8.30
CA TYR A 337 14.90 -7.63 -7.85
C TYR A 337 15.06 -8.71 -8.93
N ALA A 338 14.65 -8.43 -10.18
CA ALA A 338 14.73 -9.37 -11.31
C ALA A 338 16.16 -9.79 -11.69
N GLU A 339 17.17 -8.98 -11.36
CA GLU A 339 18.59 -9.26 -11.63
C GLU A 339 19.31 -9.87 -10.41
N CYS A 340 18.60 -9.97 -9.28
CA CYS A 340 19.09 -10.48 -8.01
C CYS A 340 18.31 -11.74 -7.63
N HIS A 341 17.51 -11.70 -6.56
CA HIS A 341 16.76 -12.87 -6.07
C HIS A 341 15.54 -13.24 -6.95
N GLY A 342 15.09 -12.33 -7.81
CA GLY A 342 14.00 -12.53 -8.78
C GLY A 342 14.44 -13.17 -10.09
N GLY A 343 15.74 -13.41 -10.29
CA GLY A 343 16.27 -14.08 -11.47
C GLY A 343 15.96 -15.58 -11.50
N PRO A 344 16.09 -16.24 -12.67
CA PRO A 344 15.99 -17.70 -12.76
C PRO A 344 17.08 -18.35 -11.90
N GLU A 345 16.70 -19.35 -11.10
CA GLU A 345 17.64 -20.19 -10.37
C GLU A 345 18.47 -21.01 -11.39
N ASP A 346 19.80 -20.89 -11.34
CA ASP A 346 20.75 -21.71 -12.14
C ASP A 346 20.79 -23.18 -11.68
#